data_AF-A0A7S1SRI2-F1
#
_entry.id   AF-A0A7S1SRI2-F1
#
_cell.length_a   1.000
_cell.length_b   1.000
_cell.length_c   1.000
_cell.angle_alpha   90.00
_cell.angle_beta   90.00
_cell.angle_gamma   90.00
#
_symmetry.space_group_name_H-M   'P 1'
#
loop_
_entity.id
_entity.type
_entity.pdbx_description
1 polymer ?
#
loop_
_entity_poly.entity_id
_entity_poly.type
_entity_poly.pdbx_seq_one_letter_code
_entity_poly.pdbx_strand_id
1 'polypeptide(L)'
;KTVSIVNTWVGAVVGAVPPLMGWAAASGTLTPGAAALGTMLYWWQMPHFMALAWMCKADYGAGGYRMLSLIDATGRRTAACALRNCVYLMPLGILAVCLGVTTDAFAFENALLSGGMAATATVFYQSPSQATARMLFRASLLHLPLIMVAMMLHRVPNCNLSASDLEQRLRDRFVKKDEAERDELSMPAFPVPFPFLPLPTGSSVSQFNNRRGMQPSAPPPT
;
A
#
# COMPACT_ATOMS: atom_id res chain seq x y z
N LYS A 1 18.86 -20.37 -19.87
CA LYS A 1 19.67 -19.30 -20.52
C LYS A 1 20.01 -18.24 -19.46
N THR A 2 21.23 -18.26 -18.93
CA THR A 2 21.63 -17.58 -17.67
C THR A 2 22.80 -16.61 -17.91
N VAL A 3 22.66 -15.67 -18.85
CA VAL A 3 23.83 -14.85 -19.28
C VAL A 3 23.52 -13.37 -19.56
N SER A 4 22.31 -12.88 -19.33
CA SER A 4 21.96 -11.50 -19.71
C SER A 4 21.61 -10.64 -18.50
N ILE A 5 22.28 -9.48 -18.39
CA ILE A 5 21.95 -8.38 -17.48
C ILE A 5 20.45 -8.01 -17.59
N VAL A 6 19.86 -8.20 -18.77
CA VAL A 6 18.44 -7.96 -19.06
C VAL A 6 17.51 -8.78 -18.15
N ASN A 7 17.93 -9.95 -17.68
CA ASN A 7 17.09 -10.78 -16.82
C ASN A 7 16.76 -10.10 -15.48
N THR A 8 17.68 -9.29 -14.95
CA THR A 8 17.45 -8.52 -13.72
C THR A 8 16.47 -7.38 -13.96
N TRP A 9 16.59 -6.68 -15.09
CA TRP A 9 15.67 -5.60 -15.46
C TRP A 9 14.26 -6.12 -15.73
N VAL A 10 14.13 -7.24 -16.45
CA VAL A 10 12.84 -7.90 -16.70
C VAL A 10 12.24 -8.42 -15.40
N GLY A 11 13.05 -9.05 -14.54
CA GLY A 11 12.64 -9.50 -13.22
C GLY A 11 12.07 -8.36 -12.36
N ALA A 12 12.67 -7.17 -12.42
CA ALA A 12 12.15 -6.01 -11.72
C ALA A 12 10.86 -5.44 -12.32
N VAL A 13 10.65 -5.53 -13.64
CA VAL A 13 9.36 -5.17 -14.25
C VAL A 13 8.27 -6.08 -13.67
N VAL A 14 8.52 -7.39 -13.65
CA VAL A 14 7.60 -8.36 -13.05
C VAL A 14 7.41 -8.08 -11.55
N GLY A 15 8.47 -7.70 -10.84
CA GLY A 15 8.42 -7.31 -9.43
C GLY A 15 7.68 -6.01 -9.14
N ALA A 16 7.46 -5.15 -10.14
CA ALA A 16 6.65 -3.93 -10.02
C ALA A 16 5.15 -4.17 -10.26
N VAL A 17 4.76 -5.34 -10.80
CA VAL A 17 3.36 -5.71 -11.03
C VAL A 17 2.56 -5.89 -9.72
N PRO A 18 3.05 -6.58 -8.67
CA PRO A 18 2.28 -6.75 -7.44
C PRO A 18 1.90 -5.43 -6.75
N PRO A 19 2.79 -4.42 -6.63
CA PRO A 19 2.42 -3.10 -6.14
C PRO A 19 1.36 -2.38 -6.99
N LEU A 20 1.45 -2.50 -8.32
CA LEU A 20 0.46 -1.95 -9.24
C LEU A 20 -0.91 -2.61 -9.06
N MET A 21 -0.93 -3.94 -8.92
CA MET A 21 -2.16 -4.70 -8.62
C MET A 21 -2.74 -4.31 -7.26
N GLY A 22 -1.91 -4.16 -6.23
CA GLY A 22 -2.34 -3.71 -4.90
C GLY A 22 -2.98 -2.32 -4.93
N TRP A 23 -2.39 -1.38 -5.68
CA TRP A 23 -2.97 -0.06 -5.89
C TRP A 23 -4.29 -0.11 -6.67
N ALA A 24 -4.33 -0.87 -7.77
CA ALA A 24 -5.53 -1.03 -8.58
C ALA A 24 -6.68 -1.68 -7.79
N ALA A 25 -6.37 -2.65 -6.92
CA ALA A 25 -7.35 -3.27 -6.03
C ALA A 25 -7.89 -2.29 -4.98
N ALA A 26 -7.04 -1.41 -4.44
CA ALA A 26 -7.45 -0.42 -3.42
C ALA A 26 -8.18 0.80 -4.01
N SER A 27 -7.79 1.24 -5.21
CA SER A 27 -8.32 2.45 -5.86
C SER A 27 -9.40 2.18 -6.91
N GLY A 28 -9.59 0.92 -7.32
CA GLY A 28 -10.52 0.52 -8.39
C GLY A 28 -10.17 1.01 -9.80
N THR A 29 -9.11 1.81 -9.94
CA THR A 29 -8.66 2.41 -11.20
C THR A 29 -7.13 2.49 -11.25
N LEU A 30 -6.57 2.44 -12.47
CA LEU A 30 -5.15 2.66 -12.70
C LEU A 30 -4.89 4.17 -12.84
N THR A 31 -4.62 4.83 -11.71
CA THR A 31 -4.25 6.25 -11.70
C THR A 31 -2.75 6.44 -11.93
N PRO A 32 -2.29 7.65 -12.32
CA PRO A 32 -0.87 7.95 -12.42
C PRO A 32 -0.06 7.66 -11.14
N GLY A 33 -0.71 7.69 -9.96
CA GLY A 33 -0.11 7.30 -8.69
C GLY A 33 0.27 5.82 -8.60
N ALA A 34 -0.48 4.94 -9.25
CA ALA A 34 -0.10 3.53 -9.38
C ALA A 34 1.23 3.42 -10.13
N ALA A 35 1.35 4.08 -11.27
CA ALA A 35 2.55 4.08 -12.10
C ALA A 35 3.77 4.66 -11.35
N ALA A 36 3.58 5.73 -10.58
CA ALA A 36 4.62 6.32 -9.74
C ALA A 36 5.13 5.32 -8.68
N LEU A 37 4.22 4.67 -7.94
CA LEU A 37 4.57 3.65 -6.95
C LEU A 37 5.29 2.45 -7.59
N GLY A 38 4.77 1.95 -8.71
CA GLY A 38 5.39 0.85 -9.44
C GLY A 38 6.80 1.19 -9.93
N THR A 39 6.99 2.39 -10.46
CA THR A 39 8.30 2.89 -10.91
C THR A 39 9.26 3.04 -9.73
N MET A 40 8.79 3.56 -8.61
CA MET A 40 9.62 3.70 -7.41
C MET A 40 10.10 2.34 -6.88
N LEU A 41 9.22 1.35 -6.81
CA LEU A 41 9.61 0.00 -6.39
C LEU A 41 10.53 -0.69 -7.39
N TYR A 42 10.32 -0.48 -8.69
CA TYR A 42 11.21 -0.96 -9.74
C TYR A 42 12.66 -0.50 -9.53
N TRP A 43 12.86 0.81 -9.33
CA TRP A 43 14.19 1.38 -9.14
C TRP A 43 14.80 1.02 -7.79
N TRP A 44 14.00 0.87 -6.74
CA TRP A 44 14.46 0.45 -5.40
C TRP A 44 14.94 -1.01 -5.35
N GLN A 45 14.36 -1.91 -6.14
CA GLN A 45 14.77 -3.31 -6.17
C GLN A 45 16.20 -3.50 -6.69
N MET A 46 16.67 -2.63 -7.59
CA MET A 46 18.00 -2.72 -8.19
C MET A 46 19.15 -2.66 -7.17
N PRO A 47 19.30 -1.61 -6.33
CA PRO A 47 20.37 -1.56 -5.34
C PRO A 47 20.28 -2.69 -4.31
N HIS A 48 19.07 -3.09 -3.94
CA HIS A 48 18.83 -4.22 -3.04
C HIS A 48 19.37 -5.54 -3.61
N PHE A 49 18.97 -5.89 -4.84
CA PHE A 49 19.42 -7.12 -5.50
C PHE A 49 20.90 -7.10 -5.82
N MET A 50 21.47 -5.95 -6.20
CA MET A 50 22.91 -5.84 -6.46
C MET A 50 23.75 -6.04 -5.19
N ALA A 51 23.29 -5.54 -4.03
CA ALA A 51 23.94 -5.78 -2.75
C ALA A 51 23.88 -7.27 -2.36
N LEU A 52 22.71 -7.90 -2.51
CA LEU A 52 22.54 -9.34 -2.23
C LEU A 52 23.39 -10.22 -3.16
N ALA A 53 23.42 -9.90 -4.45
CA ALA A 53 24.23 -10.62 -5.44
C ALA A 53 25.72 -10.55 -5.11
N TRP A 54 26.20 -9.45 -4.54
CA TRP A 54 27.58 -9.34 -4.06
C TRP A 54 27.81 -10.15 -2.77
N MET A 55 26.85 -10.11 -1.84
CA MET A 55 26.95 -10.86 -0.58
C MET A 55 27.05 -12.36 -0.82
N CYS A 56 26.17 -12.92 -1.66
CA CYS A 56 26.11 -14.35 -1.97
C CYS A 56 27.05 -14.77 -3.11
N LYS A 57 28.01 -13.93 -3.51
CA LYS A 57 28.92 -14.22 -4.63
C LYS A 57 29.67 -15.56 -4.47
N ALA A 58 30.12 -15.87 -3.26
CA ALA A 58 30.84 -17.12 -2.98
C ALA A 58 29.93 -18.35 -3.16
N ASP A 59 28.70 -18.28 -2.67
CA ASP A 59 27.72 -19.36 -2.75
C ASP A 59 27.25 -19.59 -4.19
N TYR A 60 27.06 -18.52 -4.96
CA TYR A 60 26.74 -18.62 -6.39
C TYR A 60 27.88 -19.25 -7.20
N GLY A 61 29.13 -18.97 -6.81
CA GLY A 61 30.31 -19.60 -7.41
C GLY A 61 30.35 -21.10 -7.15
N ALA A 62 30.06 -21.51 -5.90
CA ALA A 62 29.98 -22.92 -5.52
C ALA A 62 28.84 -23.66 -6.24
N GLY A 63 27.70 -22.99 -6.48
CA GLY A 63 26.55 -23.55 -7.19
C GLY A 63 26.62 -23.49 -8.72
N GLY A 64 27.71 -22.97 -9.31
CA GLY A 64 27.88 -22.87 -10.76
C GLY A 64 27.03 -21.79 -11.46
N TYR A 65 26.42 -20.86 -10.71
CA TYR A 65 25.60 -19.78 -11.25
C TYR A 65 26.44 -18.55 -11.61
N ARG A 66 26.31 -18.06 -12.84
CA ARG A 66 26.99 -16.83 -13.31
C ARG A 66 26.09 -15.59 -13.10
N MET A 67 26.28 -14.88 -12.00
CA MET A 67 25.68 -13.57 -11.76
C MET A 67 26.63 -12.41 -12.12
N LEU A 68 26.09 -11.19 -12.28
CA LEU A 68 26.89 -9.99 -12.59
C LEU A 68 28.01 -9.76 -11.54
N SER A 69 27.74 -10.08 -10.28
CA SER A 69 28.72 -10.06 -9.19
C SER A 69 29.84 -11.10 -9.34
N LEU A 70 29.57 -12.22 -10.03
CA LEU A 70 30.55 -13.28 -10.30
C LEU A 70 31.47 -12.90 -11.46
N ILE A 71 30.92 -12.24 -12.49
CA ILE A 71 31.65 -11.77 -13.67
C ILE A 71 32.51 -10.54 -13.32
N ASP A 72 32.06 -9.71 -12.38
CA ASP A 72 32.84 -8.58 -11.87
C ASP A 72 33.68 -8.99 -10.65
N ALA A 73 34.97 -9.27 -10.90
CA ALA A 73 35.93 -9.58 -9.83
C ALA A 73 36.09 -8.43 -8.83
N THR A 74 35.95 -7.17 -9.29
CA THR A 74 36.19 -5.96 -8.51
C THR A 74 34.97 -5.43 -7.76
N GLY A 75 33.76 -5.83 -8.16
CA GLY A 75 32.49 -5.37 -7.57
C GLY A 75 32.09 -3.94 -7.93
N ARG A 76 32.97 -3.23 -8.64
CA ARG A 76 32.81 -1.81 -8.94
C ARG A 76 31.69 -1.55 -9.94
N ARG A 77 31.44 -2.46 -10.90
CA ARG A 77 30.31 -2.38 -11.84
C ARG A 77 28.98 -2.67 -11.15
N THR A 78 28.97 -3.65 -10.25
CA THR A 78 27.80 -3.98 -9.42
C THR A 78 27.43 -2.79 -8.53
N ALA A 79 28.43 -2.20 -7.86
CA ALA A 79 28.26 -1.01 -7.03
C ALA A 79 27.85 0.24 -7.83
N ALA A 80 28.44 0.46 -9.01
CA ALA A 80 28.06 1.57 -9.89
C ALA A 80 26.61 1.44 -10.38
N CYS A 81 26.18 0.23 -10.72
CA CYS A 81 24.80 -0.03 -11.08
C CYS A 81 23.86 0.29 -9.91
N ALA A 82 24.17 -0.20 -8.71
CA ALA A 82 23.37 0.10 -7.51
C ALA A 82 23.30 1.62 -7.26
N LEU A 83 24.43 2.31 -7.27
CA LEU A 83 24.51 3.76 -7.05
C LEU A 83 23.67 4.54 -8.08
N ARG A 84 23.78 4.20 -9.36
CA ARG A 84 23.00 4.86 -10.42
C ARG A 84 21.49 4.72 -10.18
N ASN A 85 21.04 3.53 -9.77
CA ASN A 85 19.62 3.32 -9.44
C ASN A 85 19.19 4.11 -8.19
N CYS A 86 20.05 4.23 -7.17
CA CYS A 86 19.79 5.09 -6.02
C CYS A 86 19.63 6.57 -6.42
N VAL A 87 20.44 7.05 -7.36
CA VAL A 87 20.34 8.42 -7.87
C VAL A 87 19.03 8.62 -8.64
N TYR A 88 18.59 7.63 -9.41
CA TYR A 88 17.29 7.70 -10.11
C TYR A 88 16.08 7.73 -9.17
N LEU A 89 16.19 7.24 -7.93
CA LEU A 89 15.11 7.34 -6.94
C LEU A 89 14.88 8.76 -6.42
N MET A 90 15.90 9.61 -6.40
CA MET A 90 15.78 10.99 -5.89
C MET A 90 14.72 11.82 -6.64
N PRO A 91 14.77 11.94 -7.99
CA PRO A 91 13.78 12.74 -8.72
C PRO A 91 12.37 12.11 -8.75
N LEU A 92 12.22 10.82 -8.41
CA LEU A 92 10.90 10.16 -8.44
C LEU A 92 9.93 10.71 -7.39
N GLY A 93 10.44 11.19 -6.25
CA GLY A 93 9.60 11.86 -5.25
C GLY A 93 9.02 13.18 -5.79
N ILE A 94 9.82 13.94 -6.53
CA ILE A 94 9.37 15.16 -7.21
C ILE A 94 8.35 14.81 -8.30
N LEU A 95 8.62 13.76 -9.08
CA LEU A 95 7.68 13.27 -10.09
C LEU A 95 6.32 12.89 -9.49
N ALA A 96 6.31 12.23 -8.33
CA ALA A 96 5.07 11.88 -7.63
C ALA A 96 4.26 13.12 -7.19
N VAL A 97 4.94 14.19 -6.76
CA VAL A 97 4.32 15.49 -6.45
C VAL A 97 3.78 16.17 -7.71
N CYS A 98 4.55 16.20 -8.81
CA CYS A 98 4.10 16.77 -10.08
C CYS A 98 2.87 16.04 -10.66
N LEU A 99 2.73 14.75 -10.38
CA LEU A 99 1.56 13.94 -10.75
C LEU A 99 0.35 14.16 -9.83
N GLY A 100 0.47 15.02 -8.80
CA GLY A 100 -0.60 15.35 -7.85
C GLY A 100 -0.95 14.21 -6.88
N VAL A 101 -0.04 13.26 -6.68
CA VAL A 101 -0.30 12.04 -5.87
C VAL A 101 0.05 12.26 -4.39
N THR A 102 1.05 13.08 -4.11
CA THR A 102 1.63 13.31 -2.78
C THR A 102 1.89 14.80 -2.51
N THR A 103 2.02 15.19 -1.23
CA THR A 103 2.41 16.55 -0.80
C THR A 103 3.87 16.88 -1.14
N ASP A 104 4.21 18.17 -1.21
CA ASP A 104 5.58 18.66 -1.43
C ASP A 104 6.57 18.12 -0.37
N ALA A 105 6.11 17.92 0.86
CA ALA A 105 6.90 17.36 1.95
C ALA A 105 7.38 15.92 1.67
N PHE A 106 6.59 15.12 0.95
CA PHE A 106 7.00 13.78 0.53
C PHE A 106 8.21 13.79 -0.40
N ALA A 107 8.33 14.80 -1.29
CA ALA A 107 9.48 14.90 -2.18
C ALA A 107 10.79 15.11 -1.39
N PHE A 108 10.75 15.94 -0.34
CA PHE A 108 11.89 16.16 0.55
C PHE A 108 12.27 14.90 1.33
N GLU A 109 11.29 14.19 1.90
CA GLU A 109 11.52 12.94 2.63
C GLU A 109 12.07 11.85 1.70
N ASN A 110 11.49 11.69 0.51
CA ASN A 110 12.00 10.76 -0.49
C ASN A 110 13.45 11.08 -0.88
N ALA A 111 13.75 12.36 -1.13
CA ALA A 111 15.10 12.79 -1.47
C ALA A 111 16.09 12.51 -0.34
N LEU A 112 15.71 12.74 0.91
CA LEU A 112 16.53 12.45 2.09
C LEU A 112 16.79 10.95 2.25
N LEU A 113 15.75 10.12 2.16
CA LEU A 113 15.85 8.66 2.28
C LEU A 113 16.66 8.05 1.13
N SER A 114 16.41 8.52 -0.10
CA SER A 114 17.16 8.09 -1.30
C SER A 114 18.61 8.57 -1.24
N GLY A 115 18.86 9.77 -0.67
CA GLY A 115 20.18 10.31 -0.42
C GLY A 115 20.99 9.50 0.59
N GLY A 116 20.36 9.12 1.72
CA GLY A 116 20.98 8.21 2.68
C GLY A 116 21.37 6.88 2.05
N MET A 117 20.48 6.29 1.24
CA MET A 117 20.78 5.05 0.52
C MET A 117 21.88 5.25 -0.54
N ALA A 118 21.87 6.34 -1.30
CA ALA A 118 22.91 6.68 -2.26
C ALA A 118 24.28 6.91 -1.60
N ALA A 119 24.32 7.48 -0.40
CA ALA A 119 25.56 7.63 0.38
C ALA A 119 26.14 6.26 0.74
N THR A 120 25.31 5.32 1.23
CA THR A 120 25.76 3.95 1.51
C THR A 120 26.22 3.22 0.24
N ALA A 121 25.57 3.46 -0.90
CA ALA A 121 25.97 2.91 -2.19
C ALA A 121 27.30 3.51 -2.68
N THR A 122 27.56 4.78 -2.38
CA THR A 122 28.84 5.45 -2.70
C THR A 122 29.99 4.85 -1.90
N VAL A 123 29.77 4.59 -0.60
CA VAL A 123 30.75 3.88 0.23
C VAL A 123 31.01 2.47 -0.31
N PHE A 124 29.98 1.77 -0.75
CA PHE A 124 30.14 0.46 -1.42
C PHE A 124 30.90 0.55 -2.74
N TYR A 125 30.72 1.63 -3.51
CA TYR A 125 31.45 1.87 -4.75
C TYR A 125 32.93 2.17 -4.55
N GLN A 126 33.27 2.93 -3.50
CA GLN A 126 34.65 3.27 -3.16
C GLN A 126 35.41 2.07 -2.58
N SER A 127 34.75 1.29 -1.71
CA SER A 127 35.35 0.14 -1.03
C SER A 127 34.43 -1.09 -1.12
N PRO A 128 34.47 -1.84 -2.24
CA PRO A 128 33.65 -3.03 -2.43
C PRO A 128 34.05 -4.14 -1.46
N SER A 129 33.29 -4.32 -0.38
CA SER A 129 33.56 -5.31 0.66
C SER A 129 32.26 -5.97 1.10
N GLN A 130 32.37 -7.11 1.78
CA GLN A 130 31.19 -7.78 2.35
C GLN A 130 30.47 -6.92 3.41
N ALA A 131 31.22 -6.10 4.14
CA ALA A 131 30.64 -5.20 5.14
C ALA A 131 29.85 -4.06 4.50
N THR A 132 30.41 -3.43 3.46
CA THR A 132 29.77 -2.31 2.75
C THR A 132 28.56 -2.76 1.94
N ALA A 133 28.58 -3.97 1.36
CA ALA A 133 27.40 -4.56 0.73
C ALA A 133 26.26 -4.83 1.73
N ARG A 134 26.56 -5.37 2.92
CA ARG A 134 25.57 -5.54 4.00
C ARG A 134 24.98 -4.22 4.46
N MET A 135 25.78 -3.16 4.51
CA MET A 135 25.31 -1.82 4.86
C MET A 135 24.30 -1.31 3.84
N LEU A 136 24.62 -1.40 2.53
CA LEU A 136 23.70 -1.03 1.46
C LEU A 136 22.41 -1.87 1.48
N PHE A 137 22.54 -3.18 1.72
CA PHE A 137 21.39 -4.07 1.86
C PHE A 137 20.47 -3.65 3.02
N ARG A 138 21.03 -3.39 4.21
CA ARG A 138 20.27 -2.90 5.37
C ARG A 138 19.62 -1.53 5.11
N ALA A 139 20.34 -0.61 4.46
CA ALA A 139 19.80 0.69 4.08
C ALA A 139 18.60 0.54 3.13
N SER A 140 18.70 -0.33 2.12
CA SER A 140 17.57 -0.62 1.22
C SER A 140 16.38 -1.24 1.96
N LEU A 141 16.62 -2.16 2.90
CA LEU A 141 15.58 -2.80 3.70
C LEU A 141 14.87 -1.81 4.62
N LEU A 142 15.58 -0.82 5.15
CA LEU A 142 15.01 0.25 5.97
C LEU A 142 14.29 1.31 5.11
N HIS A 143 14.74 1.55 3.89
CA HIS A 143 14.15 2.54 2.98
C HIS A 143 12.68 2.20 2.63
N LEU A 144 12.37 0.94 2.34
CA LEU A 144 11.01 0.51 1.97
C LEU A 144 9.94 0.77 3.05
N PRO A 145 10.09 0.34 4.32
CA PRO A 145 9.11 0.65 5.36
C PRO A 145 9.07 2.15 5.66
N LEU A 146 10.20 2.85 5.62
CA LEU A 146 10.21 4.30 5.83
C LEU A 146 9.41 5.03 4.76
N ILE A 147 9.58 4.67 3.48
CA ILE A 147 8.80 5.32 2.43
C ILE A 147 7.32 4.93 2.49
N MET A 148 7.00 3.69 2.87
CA MET A 148 5.60 3.29 3.08
C MET A 148 4.94 4.10 4.20
N VAL A 149 5.64 4.32 5.33
CA VAL A 149 5.17 5.17 6.43
C VAL A 149 5.08 6.62 6.00
N ALA A 150 6.08 7.15 5.29
CA ALA A 150 6.06 8.50 4.74
C ALA A 150 4.86 8.71 3.81
N MET A 151 4.58 7.76 2.90
CA MET A 151 3.39 7.79 2.04
C MET A 151 2.08 7.73 2.84
N MET A 152 2.03 7.00 3.95
CA MET A 152 0.84 6.97 4.82
C MET A 152 0.64 8.30 5.57
N LEU A 153 1.71 8.93 6.04
CA LEU A 153 1.67 10.20 6.77
C LEU A 153 1.37 11.38 5.84
N HIS A 154 1.99 11.39 4.66
CA HIS A 154 1.78 12.40 3.60
C HIS A 154 0.63 12.06 2.67
N ARG A 155 -0.16 11.04 2.99
CA ARG A 155 -1.41 10.77 2.29
C ARG A 155 -2.29 11.99 2.48
N VAL A 156 -2.38 12.81 1.44
CA VAL A 156 -3.38 13.88 1.35
C VAL A 156 -4.72 13.18 1.58
N PRO A 157 -5.44 13.50 2.67
CA PRO A 157 -6.79 13.02 2.82
C PRO A 157 -7.53 13.53 1.57
N ASN A 158 -8.30 12.66 0.91
CA ASN A 158 -9.33 13.14 0.00
C ASN A 158 -10.36 13.90 0.87
N CYS A 159 -10.02 15.09 1.34
CA CYS A 159 -10.96 16.07 1.88
C CYS A 159 -11.71 16.69 0.70
N ASN A 160 -12.26 15.82 -0.15
CA ASN A 160 -13.40 16.10 -1.01
C ASN A 160 -14.67 15.59 -0.33
N LEU A 161 -14.69 15.41 0.99
CA LEU A 161 -15.92 15.59 1.74
C LEU A 161 -15.95 17.06 2.15
N SER A 162 -16.38 17.90 1.22
CA SER A 162 -16.95 19.17 1.61
C SER A 162 -18.11 18.87 2.56
N ALA A 163 -18.38 19.75 3.52
CA ALA A 163 -19.56 19.62 4.38
C ALA A 163 -20.85 19.43 3.54
N SER A 164 -20.87 19.94 2.31
CA SER A 164 -21.93 19.72 1.31
C SER A 164 -22.08 18.26 0.87
N ASP A 165 -21.00 17.50 0.70
CA ASP A 165 -21.05 16.11 0.24
C ASP A 165 -21.50 15.15 1.35
N LEU A 166 -21.13 15.45 2.60
CA LEU A 166 -21.63 14.72 3.76
C LEU A 166 -23.13 14.97 3.94
N GLU A 167 -23.55 16.23 3.86
CA GLU A 167 -24.96 16.65 3.87
C GLU A 167 -25.77 15.97 2.76
N GLN A 168 -25.22 15.92 1.54
CA GLN A 168 -25.89 15.28 0.41
C GLN A 168 -25.99 13.76 0.59
N ARG A 169 -24.92 13.08 1.05
CA ARG A 169 -24.97 11.64 1.37
C ARG A 169 -25.88 11.30 2.54
N LEU A 170 -26.00 12.19 3.53
CA LEU A 170 -26.96 12.03 4.61
C LEU A 170 -28.38 12.20 4.07
N ARG A 171 -28.66 13.26 3.29
CA ARG A 171 -29.95 13.44 2.62
C ARG A 171 -30.33 12.24 1.76
N ASP A 172 -29.43 11.74 0.92
CA ASP A 172 -29.69 10.59 0.05
C ASP A 172 -29.99 9.32 0.87
N ARG A 173 -29.32 9.13 2.02
CA ARG A 173 -29.63 8.02 2.93
C ARG A 173 -30.98 8.17 3.63
N PHE A 174 -31.38 9.38 3.99
CA PHE A 174 -32.70 9.63 4.57
C PHE A 174 -33.80 9.40 3.53
N VAL A 175 -33.66 9.96 2.32
CA VAL A 175 -34.61 9.76 1.22
C VAL A 175 -34.76 8.28 0.88
N LYS A 176 -33.65 7.55 0.75
CA LYS A 176 -33.70 6.12 0.44
C LYS A 176 -34.32 5.29 1.56
N LYS A 177 -34.16 5.72 2.81
CA LYS A 177 -34.82 5.07 3.96
C LYS A 177 -36.32 5.31 3.93
N ASP A 178 -36.74 6.55 3.65
CA ASP A 178 -38.16 6.91 3.56
C ASP A 178 -38.85 6.22 2.35
N GLU A 179 -38.16 6.10 1.22
CA GLU A 179 -38.63 5.33 0.05
C GLU A 179 -38.77 3.85 0.39
N ALA A 180 -37.76 3.25 1.04
CA ALA A 180 -37.84 1.84 1.43
C ALA A 180 -38.97 1.57 2.43
N GLU A 181 -39.20 2.49 3.39
CA GLU A 181 -40.28 2.37 4.38
C GLU A 181 -41.67 2.55 3.73
N ARG A 182 -41.78 3.42 2.71
CA ARG A 182 -42.99 3.57 1.89
C ARG A 182 -43.24 2.38 0.99
N ASP A 183 -42.20 1.82 0.39
CA ASP A 183 -42.29 0.62 -0.43
C ASP A 183 -42.70 -0.57 0.43
N GLU A 184 -42.11 -0.77 1.62
CA GLU A 184 -42.54 -1.79 2.59
C GLU A 184 -44.02 -1.64 2.99
N LEU A 185 -44.48 -0.40 3.19
CA LEU A 185 -45.87 -0.11 3.56
C LEU A 185 -46.86 -0.21 2.39
N SER A 186 -46.38 -0.07 1.16
CA SER A 186 -47.19 -0.12 -0.07
C SER A 186 -47.10 -1.45 -0.81
N MET A 187 -46.30 -2.41 -0.31
CA MET A 187 -46.30 -3.78 -0.83
C MET A 187 -47.72 -4.32 -0.80
N PRO A 188 -48.34 -4.65 -1.96
CA PRO A 188 -49.55 -5.43 -1.95
C PRO A 188 -49.24 -6.77 -1.29
N ALA A 189 -50.16 -7.27 -0.46
CA ALA A 189 -50.03 -8.58 0.16
C ALA A 189 -49.69 -9.63 -0.91
N PHE A 190 -48.42 -10.04 -0.97
CA PHE A 190 -47.98 -11.04 -1.92
C PHE A 190 -48.62 -12.38 -1.54
N PRO A 191 -49.26 -13.10 -2.48
CA PRO A 191 -49.67 -14.47 -2.22
C PRO A 191 -48.41 -15.32 -2.05
N VAL A 192 -48.19 -15.80 -0.83
CA VAL A 192 -47.03 -16.63 -0.47
C VAL A 192 -47.17 -18.01 -1.15
N PRO A 193 -46.20 -18.48 -1.96
CA PRO A 193 -46.34 -19.74 -2.70
C PRO A 193 -45.79 -20.96 -1.93
N PHE A 194 -45.64 -20.89 -0.60
CA PHE A 194 -45.04 -21.96 0.18
C PHE A 194 -46.02 -22.53 1.20
N PRO A 195 -46.45 -23.81 1.07
CA PRO A 195 -47.41 -24.43 1.97
C PRO A 195 -46.81 -24.91 3.32
N PHE A 196 -45.61 -24.46 3.72
CA PHE A 196 -44.88 -25.14 4.81
C PHE A 196 -44.03 -24.29 5.78
N LEU A 197 -44.28 -22.98 5.94
CA LEU A 197 -43.73 -22.24 7.09
C LEU A 197 -44.83 -21.83 8.08
N PRO A 198 -44.73 -22.20 9.37
CA PRO A 198 -45.59 -21.61 10.38
C PRO A 198 -45.24 -20.12 10.52
N LEU A 199 -46.25 -19.26 10.34
CA LEU A 199 -46.14 -17.83 10.60
C LEU A 199 -45.75 -17.61 12.07
N PRO A 200 -44.83 -16.65 12.38
CA PRO A 200 -44.71 -16.15 13.73
C PRO A 200 -45.99 -15.36 14.04
N THR A 201 -46.92 -15.98 14.77
CA THR A 201 -48.09 -15.31 15.32
C THR A 201 -47.62 -14.11 16.15
N GLY A 202 -48.13 -12.92 15.81
CA GLY A 202 -47.78 -11.62 16.38
C GLY A 202 -48.22 -11.41 17.84
N SER A 203 -47.91 -12.32 18.74
CA SER A 203 -48.10 -12.14 20.18
C SER A 203 -46.80 -11.85 20.95
N SER A 204 -45.63 -11.92 20.31
CA SER A 204 -44.35 -11.85 21.04
C SER A 204 -43.59 -10.51 20.97
N VAL A 205 -44.04 -9.53 20.17
CA VAL A 205 -43.39 -8.19 20.11
C VAL A 205 -43.94 -7.23 21.17
N SER A 206 -45.18 -7.43 21.66
CA SER A 206 -45.76 -6.58 22.71
C SER A 206 -45.24 -6.89 24.12
N GLN A 207 -44.58 -8.03 24.36
CA GLN A 207 -44.07 -8.38 25.71
C GLN A 207 -42.65 -7.89 25.98
N PHE A 208 -41.86 -7.56 24.95
CA PHE A 208 -40.48 -7.11 25.18
C PHE A 208 -40.38 -5.62 25.53
N ASN A 209 -41.38 -4.82 25.14
CA ASN A 209 -41.39 -3.37 25.39
C ASN A 209 -41.91 -2.98 26.78
N ASN A 210 -42.45 -3.92 27.58
CA ASN A 210 -43.06 -3.62 28.89
C ASN A 210 -42.15 -3.94 30.10
N ARG A 211 -40.85 -4.22 29.90
CA ARG A 211 -39.89 -4.56 30.96
C ARG A 211 -38.76 -3.54 31.21
N ARG A 212 -38.84 -2.31 30.66
CA ARG A 212 -37.87 -1.22 30.94
C ARG A 212 -38.51 0.08 31.45
N GLY A 213 -39.66 -0.01 32.12
CA GLY A 213 -40.41 1.14 32.61
C GLY A 213 -40.71 1.17 34.12
N MET A 214 -39.96 0.45 34.96
CA MET A 214 -40.15 0.52 36.42
C MET A 214 -38.97 1.27 37.07
N GLN A 215 -39.20 2.56 37.32
CA GLN A 215 -38.47 3.32 38.34
C GLN A 215 -38.71 2.69 39.73
N PRO A 216 -37.71 2.69 40.64
CA PRO A 216 -37.95 2.37 42.04
C PRO A 216 -38.68 3.52 42.73
N SER A 217 -39.92 3.26 43.17
CA SER A 217 -40.70 4.17 44.02
C SER A 217 -40.16 4.16 45.45
N ALA A 218 -39.93 5.36 45.99
CA ALA A 218 -39.50 5.65 47.36
C ALA A 218 -40.49 5.16 48.45
N PRO A 219 -40.05 4.99 49.71
CA PRO A 219 -40.90 4.53 50.81
C PRO A 219 -41.74 5.68 51.41
N PRO A 220 -42.94 5.42 51.96
CA PRO A 220 -43.74 6.43 52.66
C PRO A 220 -43.37 6.55 54.16
N PRO A 221 -43.74 7.67 54.81
CA PRO A 221 -43.24 8.06 56.13
C PRO A 221 -44.12 7.60 57.30
N THR A 222 -43.49 7.63 58.48
CA THR A 222 -43.96 7.55 59.88
C THR A 222 -44.65 6.27 60.34
#